data_AF-A0A3M1H9S0-F1
#
_entry.id   AF-A0A3M1H9S0-F1
#
_cell.length_a   1.000
_cell.length_b   1.000
_cell.length_c   1.000
_cell.angle_alpha   90.00
_cell.angle_beta   90.00
_cell.angle_gamma   90.00
#
_symmetry.space_group_name_H-M   'P 1'
#
loop_
_entity.id
_entity.type
_entity.pdbx_description
1 polymer ?
#
loop_
_entity_poly.entity_id
_entity_poly.type
_entity_poly.pdbx_seq_one_letter_code
_entity_poly.pdbx_strand_id
1 'polypeptide(L)'
;MRAKLTNGLIVAGVLWITLFALPQYAPSKSVPHQQEQLEHLQNSLHATLIPAGKYRCCLEKPCSYCLSDVEGCSCLDDVMNAKAPCVECVGEILKGEGNKFLAPYFAVAIAEKTGELEAMQHIIEEKYGIEVQDQI
;
A
#
# COMPACT_ATOMS: atom_id res chain seq x y z
N MET A 1 7.46 -56.81 -47.13
CA MET A 1 8.24 -55.63 -46.72
C MET A 1 7.51 -54.36 -47.16
N ARG A 2 6.82 -53.66 -46.24
CA ARG A 2 6.38 -52.26 -46.46
C ARG A 2 6.44 -51.53 -45.13
N ALA A 3 7.25 -50.47 -45.12
CA ALA A 3 7.72 -49.75 -43.94
C ALA A 3 6.68 -48.74 -43.43
N LYS A 4 6.70 -48.57 -42.10
CA LYS A 4 6.04 -47.53 -41.31
C LYS A 4 6.66 -46.18 -41.65
N LEU A 5 5.90 -45.23 -42.17
CA LEU A 5 6.41 -43.87 -42.48
C LEU A 5 5.25 -42.87 -42.63
N THR A 6 4.48 -42.63 -41.56
CA THR A 6 3.42 -41.58 -41.61
C THR A 6 3.26 -40.73 -40.35
N ASN A 7 3.93 -41.03 -39.23
CA ASN A 7 3.65 -40.32 -37.95
C ASN A 7 4.64 -39.19 -37.59
N GLY A 8 5.62 -38.87 -38.43
CA GLY A 8 6.66 -37.88 -38.11
C GLY A 8 6.35 -36.43 -38.49
N LEU A 9 5.46 -36.19 -39.47
CA LEU A 9 5.32 -34.85 -40.06
C LEU A 9 4.26 -33.96 -39.39
N ILE A 10 3.28 -34.55 -38.69
CA ILE A 10 2.15 -33.79 -38.14
C ILE A 10 2.54 -33.06 -36.84
N VAL A 11 3.46 -33.62 -36.06
CA VAL A 11 3.87 -33.05 -34.75
C VAL A 11 4.69 -31.76 -34.92
N ALA A 12 5.46 -31.62 -36.01
CA ALA A 12 6.27 -30.43 -36.26
C ALA A 12 5.45 -29.21 -36.70
N GLY A 13 4.34 -29.42 -37.42
CA GLY A 13 3.48 -28.32 -37.90
C GLY A 13 2.63 -27.66 -36.80
N VAL A 14 2.14 -28.44 -35.83
CA VAL A 14 1.29 -27.93 -34.74
C VAL A 14 2.10 -27.13 -33.72
N LEU A 15 3.37 -27.46 -33.52
CA LEU A 15 4.28 -26.77 -32.59
C LEU A 15 4.74 -25.39 -33.10
N TRP A 16 4.69 -25.14 -34.41
CA TRP A 16 5.01 -23.83 -34.98
C TRP A 16 3.86 -22.83 -34.86
N ILE A 17 2.61 -23.29 -34.89
CA ILE A 17 1.43 -22.42 -34.83
C ILE A 17 1.20 -21.86 -33.41
N THR A 18 1.56 -22.61 -32.36
CA THR A 18 1.39 -22.16 -30.97
C THR A 18 2.46 -21.17 -30.49
N LEU A 19 3.62 -21.11 -31.14
CA LEU A 19 4.70 -20.18 -30.80
C LEU A 19 4.53 -18.78 -31.40
N PHE A 20 3.79 -18.64 -32.51
CA PHE A 20 3.56 -17.34 -33.19
C PHE A 20 2.19 -16.70 -32.89
N ALA A 21 1.25 -17.42 -32.28
CA ALA A 21 -0.07 -16.91 -31.93
C ALA A 21 -0.18 -16.42 -30.47
N LEU A 22 0.94 -16.27 -29.75
CA LEU A 22 0.91 -15.57 -28.47
C LEU A 22 0.80 -14.06 -28.74
N PRO A 23 -0.33 -13.41 -28.40
CA PRO A 23 -0.42 -11.96 -28.50
C PRO A 23 0.69 -11.40 -27.63
N GLN A 24 1.60 -10.63 -28.24
CA GLN A 24 2.61 -9.91 -27.49
C GLN A 24 1.86 -8.95 -26.57
N TYR A 25 1.83 -9.29 -25.28
CA TYR A 25 1.25 -8.46 -24.23
C TYR A 25 2.13 -7.22 -24.15
N ALA A 26 1.81 -6.21 -24.95
CA ALA A 26 2.50 -4.95 -24.94
C ALA A 26 2.31 -4.34 -23.54
N PRO A 27 3.37 -4.08 -22.77
CA PRO A 27 3.23 -3.39 -21.50
C PRO A 27 2.63 -2.02 -21.77
N SER A 28 1.42 -1.79 -21.24
CA SER A 28 0.71 -0.51 -21.27
C SER A 28 1.62 0.59 -20.69
N LYS A 29 2.10 1.49 -21.55
CA LYS A 29 2.87 2.68 -21.16
C LYS A 29 1.93 3.90 -21.08
N SER A 30 1.25 4.09 -19.96
CA SER A 30 0.63 5.41 -19.63
C SER A 30 0.52 5.71 -18.13
N VAL A 31 1.27 5.00 -17.28
CA VAL A 31 1.27 5.14 -15.81
C VAL A 31 1.77 6.51 -15.28
N PRO A 32 2.76 7.21 -15.90
CA PRO A 32 3.35 8.41 -15.28
C PRO A 32 2.37 9.57 -15.08
N HIS A 33 1.52 9.82 -16.08
CA HIS A 33 0.61 10.96 -16.04
C HIS A 33 -0.54 10.77 -15.04
N GLN A 34 -0.94 9.52 -14.79
CA GLN A 34 -1.96 9.20 -13.80
C GLN A 34 -1.42 9.34 -12.36
N GLN A 35 -0.14 9.05 -12.14
CA GLN A 35 0.50 9.27 -10.83
C GLN A 35 0.61 10.76 -10.50
N GLU A 36 1.02 11.58 -11.46
CA GLU A 36 1.12 13.03 -11.27
C GLU A 36 -0.25 13.67 -10.95
N GLN A 37 -1.32 13.21 -11.62
CA GLN A 37 -2.68 13.66 -11.32
C GLN A 37 -3.14 13.25 -9.92
N LEU A 38 -2.78 12.06 -9.46
CA LEU A 38 -3.12 11.57 -8.12
C LEU A 38 -2.36 12.36 -7.04
N GLU A 39 -1.07 12.60 -7.23
CA GLU A 39 -0.27 13.44 -6.31
C GLU A 39 -0.82 14.86 -6.22
N HIS A 40 -1.17 15.46 -7.37
CA HIS A 40 -1.79 16.78 -7.38
C HIS A 40 -3.14 16.80 -6.64
N LEU A 41 -3.97 15.76 -6.82
CA LEU A 41 -5.23 15.63 -6.11
C LEU A 41 -5.01 15.49 -4.60
N GLN A 42 -4.07 14.64 -4.18
CA GLN A 42 -3.69 14.46 -2.77
C GLN A 42 -3.25 15.77 -2.12
N ASN A 43 -2.34 16.50 -2.77
CA ASN A 43 -1.85 17.78 -2.29
C ASN A 43 -2.96 18.83 -2.19
N SER A 44 -3.89 18.86 -3.15
CA SER A 44 -5.03 19.79 -3.14
C SER A 44 -6.03 19.49 -2.01
N LEU A 45 -6.26 18.20 -1.72
CA LEU A 45 -7.14 17.76 -0.62
C LEU A 45 -6.50 18.06 0.73
N HIS A 46 -5.18 17.85 0.87
CA HIS A 46 -4.41 18.28 2.04
C HIS A 46 -4.58 19.77 2.33
N ALA A 47 -4.36 20.63 1.32
CA ALA A 47 -4.46 22.07 1.46
C ALA A 47 -5.87 22.55 1.85
N THR A 48 -6.90 21.75 1.56
CA THR A 48 -8.30 22.09 1.85
C THR A 48 -8.79 21.50 3.18
N LEU A 49 -8.39 20.27 3.51
CA LEU A 49 -8.89 19.53 4.67
C LEU A 49 -8.18 19.95 5.97
N ILE A 50 -6.89 20.30 5.92
CA ILE A 50 -6.12 20.72 7.10
C ILE A 50 -6.69 22.02 7.71
N PRO A 51 -6.87 23.12 6.95
CA PRO A 51 -7.43 24.35 7.50
C PRO A 51 -8.88 24.21 7.97
N ALA A 52 -9.62 23.28 7.36
CA ALA A 52 -10.99 22.97 7.74
C ALA A 52 -11.08 22.10 9.01
N GLY A 53 -9.96 21.67 9.59
CA GLY A 53 -9.93 20.74 10.72
C GLY A 53 -10.46 19.34 10.38
N LYS A 54 -10.60 19.03 9.09
CA LYS A 54 -11.15 17.76 8.59
C LYS A 54 -10.05 16.75 8.23
N TYR A 55 -8.79 17.17 8.27
CA TYR A 55 -7.68 16.26 8.04
C TYR A 55 -7.39 15.43 9.30
N ARG A 56 -7.93 14.21 9.32
CA ARG A 56 -7.82 13.25 10.44
C ARG A 56 -6.97 12.03 10.07
N CYS A 57 -5.94 12.24 9.25
CA CYS A 57 -5.08 11.15 8.82
C CYS A 57 -3.90 10.99 9.78
N CYS A 58 -3.57 9.74 10.10
CA CYS A 58 -2.41 9.38 10.91
C CYS A 58 -1.11 9.24 10.09
N LEU A 59 -1.18 9.49 8.77
CA LEU A 59 -0.05 9.40 7.85
C LEU A 59 0.45 10.78 7.41
N GLU A 60 1.66 10.84 6.86
CA GLU A 60 2.17 12.07 6.25
C GLU A 60 1.38 12.44 4.99
N LYS A 61 0.94 11.44 4.21
CA LYS A 61 0.09 11.62 3.03
C LYS A 61 -1.23 10.85 3.20
N PRO A 62 -2.36 11.37 2.68
CA PRO A 62 -3.63 10.68 2.80
C PRO A 62 -3.58 9.31 2.10
N CYS A 63 -4.00 8.25 2.78
CA CYS A 63 -4.12 6.94 2.15
C CYS A 63 -5.31 6.89 1.18
N SER A 64 -5.36 5.89 0.30
CA SER A 64 -6.42 5.77 -0.69
C SER A 64 -7.81 5.67 -0.05
N TYR A 65 -7.91 4.97 1.08
CA TYR A 65 -9.17 4.85 1.83
C TYR A 65 -9.67 6.21 2.32
N CYS A 66 -8.82 7.00 2.98
CA CYS A 66 -9.21 8.34 3.48
C CYS A 66 -9.57 9.32 2.35
N LEU A 67 -9.11 9.08 1.11
CA LEU A 67 -9.47 9.89 -0.06
C LEU A 67 -10.77 9.45 -0.72
N SER A 68 -11.12 8.17 -0.58
CA SER A 68 -12.32 7.59 -1.19
C SER A 68 -13.59 7.72 -0.36
N ASP A 69 -13.45 7.88 0.96
CA ASP A 69 -14.59 7.97 1.87
C ASP A 69 -15.07 9.42 2.04
N VAL A 70 -16.32 9.69 1.64
CA VAL A 70 -16.98 10.98 1.78
C VAL A 70 -17.26 11.35 3.25
N GLU A 71 -17.38 10.36 4.15
CA GLU A 71 -17.53 10.59 5.58
C GLU A 71 -16.17 10.83 6.27
N GLY A 72 -15.06 10.54 5.58
CA GLY A 72 -13.69 10.61 6.10
C GLY A 72 -13.32 9.42 6.98
N CYS A 73 -12.03 9.32 7.34
CA CYS A 73 -11.51 8.24 8.19
C CYS A 73 -11.29 8.70 9.65
N SER A 74 -11.57 7.84 10.63
CA SER A 74 -11.35 8.10 12.07
C SER A 74 -9.96 7.70 12.56
N CYS A 75 -9.05 7.29 11.67
CA CYS A 75 -7.81 6.62 12.06
C CYS A 75 -6.89 7.47 12.95
N LEU A 76 -6.92 8.80 12.85
CA LEU A 76 -6.23 9.66 13.81
C LEU A 76 -6.78 9.48 15.23
N ASP A 77 -8.11 9.50 15.39
CA ASP A 77 -8.72 9.31 16.70
C ASP A 77 -8.41 7.93 17.24
N ASP A 78 -8.44 6.91 16.39
CA ASP A 78 -8.13 5.55 16.78
C ASP A 78 -6.70 5.45 17.33
N VAL A 79 -5.71 6.00 16.60
CA VAL A 79 -4.31 6.03 17.06
C VAL A 79 -4.16 6.78 18.38
N MET A 80 -4.75 7.97 18.50
CA MET A 80 -4.68 8.80 19.71
C MET A 80 -5.36 8.15 20.93
N ASN A 81 -6.23 7.17 20.71
CA ASN A 81 -6.95 6.43 21.76
C ASN A 81 -6.49 4.97 21.87
N ALA A 82 -5.26 4.66 21.46
CA ALA A 82 -4.68 3.31 21.57
C ALA A 82 -5.52 2.22 20.87
N LYS A 83 -6.15 2.55 19.75
CA LYS A 83 -6.89 1.61 18.89
C LYS A 83 -6.22 1.48 17.55
N ALA A 84 -6.25 0.27 16.98
CA ALA A 84 -5.60 0.03 15.71
C ALA A 84 -6.29 0.81 14.58
N PRO A 85 -5.54 1.61 13.79
CA PRO A 85 -6.10 2.26 12.62
C PRO A 85 -6.42 1.24 11.52
N CYS A 86 -6.94 1.69 10.38
CA CYS A 86 -7.23 0.80 9.26
C CYS A 86 -5.95 0.11 8.74
N VAL A 87 -6.12 -1.03 8.06
CA VAL A 87 -5.00 -1.87 7.59
C VAL A 87 -4.04 -1.11 6.68
N GLU A 88 -4.56 -0.20 5.84
CA GLU A 88 -3.73 0.62 4.96
C GLU A 88 -2.82 1.57 5.77
N CYS A 89 -3.37 2.22 6.80
CA CYS A 89 -2.59 3.08 7.69
C CYS A 89 -1.53 2.28 8.46
N VAL A 90 -1.87 1.09 8.98
CA VAL A 90 -0.88 0.21 9.63
C VAL A 90 0.27 -0.11 8.68
N GLY A 91 -0.05 -0.49 7.44
CA GLY A 91 0.97 -0.82 6.44
C GLY A 91 1.90 0.35 6.13
N GLU A 92 1.37 1.55 5.95
CA GLU A 92 2.17 2.76 5.68
C GLU A 92 2.96 3.21 6.92
N ILE A 93 2.40 3.10 8.13
CA ILE A 93 3.12 3.37 9.37
C ILE A 93 4.33 2.45 9.51
N LEU A 94 4.19 1.15 9.25
CA LEU A 94 5.29 0.20 9.33
C LEU A 94 6.35 0.38 8.23
N LYS A 95 6.06 1.17 7.19
CA LYS A 95 7.02 1.60 6.16
C LYS A 95 7.75 2.89 6.53
N GLY A 96 7.31 3.62 7.56
CA GLY A 96 7.87 4.93 7.94
C GLY A 96 7.14 6.12 7.32
N GLU A 97 5.95 5.92 6.74
CA GLU A 97 5.14 6.96 6.08
C GLU A 97 4.03 7.53 7.00
N GLY A 98 4.06 7.13 8.28
CA GLY A 98 3.20 7.66 9.33
C GLY A 98 3.55 9.11 9.68
N ASN A 99 2.57 9.87 10.16
CA ASN A 99 2.82 11.22 10.64
C ASN A 99 3.77 11.17 11.85
N LYS A 100 5.00 11.70 11.68
CA LYS A 100 6.05 11.70 12.71
C LYS A 100 5.61 12.30 14.06
N PHE A 101 4.68 13.25 14.08
CA PHE A 101 4.17 13.83 15.31
C PHE A 101 3.28 12.86 16.12
N LEU A 102 2.80 11.79 15.48
CA LEU A 102 1.99 10.75 16.10
C LEU A 102 2.80 9.48 16.39
N ALA A 103 4.08 9.45 16.03
CA ALA A 103 4.94 8.29 16.20
C ALA A 103 4.90 7.70 17.63
N PRO A 104 4.88 8.51 18.72
CA PRO A 104 4.77 7.99 20.08
C PRO A 104 3.55 7.09 20.33
N TYR A 105 2.47 7.23 19.56
CA TYR A 105 1.21 6.52 19.75
C TYR A 105 1.10 5.24 18.91
N PHE A 106 1.93 5.08 17.87
CA PHE A 106 1.73 4.04 16.87
C PHE A 106 1.89 2.63 17.41
N ALA A 107 2.89 2.40 18.26
CA ALA A 107 3.18 1.05 18.75
C ALA A 107 2.00 0.50 19.56
N VAL A 108 1.50 1.28 20.51
CA VAL A 108 0.35 0.90 21.35
C VAL A 108 -0.92 0.73 20.51
N ALA A 109 -1.19 1.66 19.60
CA ALA A 109 -2.36 1.57 18.72
C ALA A 109 -2.35 0.30 17.87
N ILE A 110 -1.22 -0.04 17.22
CA ILE A 110 -1.11 -1.24 16.38
C ILE A 110 -1.16 -2.51 17.24
N ALA A 111 -0.56 -2.47 18.43
CA ALA A 111 -0.54 -3.60 19.37
C ALA A 111 -1.94 -3.98 19.89
N GLU A 112 -2.94 -3.08 19.81
CA GLU A 112 -4.32 -3.39 20.21
C GLU A 112 -4.88 -4.64 19.52
N LYS A 113 -4.53 -4.87 18.25
CA LYS A 113 -4.98 -6.07 17.49
C LYS A 113 -3.96 -7.19 17.42
N THR A 114 -2.68 -6.87 17.52
CA THR A 114 -1.63 -7.88 17.37
C THR A 114 -1.24 -8.52 18.70
N GLY A 115 -1.36 -7.79 19.81
CA GLY A 115 -0.82 -8.19 21.12
C GLY A 115 0.71 -8.05 21.24
N GLU A 116 1.38 -7.55 20.20
CA GLU A 116 2.84 -7.59 20.06
C GLU A 116 3.49 -6.22 20.36
N LEU A 117 3.24 -5.67 21.56
CA LEU A 117 3.67 -4.30 21.88
C LEU A 117 5.18 -4.08 21.76
N GLU A 118 6.00 -4.96 22.36
CA GLU A 118 7.46 -4.82 22.35
C GLU A 118 8.03 -4.84 20.93
N ALA A 119 7.54 -5.77 20.09
CA ALA A 119 7.93 -5.83 18.69
C ALA A 119 7.52 -4.57 17.93
N MET A 120 6.32 -4.04 18.18
CA MET A 120 5.88 -2.79 17.55
C MET A 120 6.74 -1.61 18.00
N GLN A 121 7.09 -1.52 19.29
CA GLN A 121 7.91 -0.42 19.80
C GLN A 121 9.28 -0.37 19.12
N HIS A 122 9.94 -1.53 18.92
CA HIS A 122 11.20 -1.59 18.19
C HIS A 122 11.06 -1.24 16.71
N ILE A 123 9.98 -1.66 16.05
CA ILE A 123 9.73 -1.26 14.65
C ILE A 123 9.53 0.25 14.57
N ILE A 124 8.76 0.84 15.48
CA ILE A 124 8.51 2.29 15.49
C ILE A 124 9.79 3.07 15.81
N GLU A 125 10.62 2.58 16.73
CA GLU A 125 11.96 3.15 16.98
C GLU A 125 12.82 3.13 15.72
N GLU A 126 12.88 2.00 15.01
CA GLU A 126 13.63 1.87 13.76
C GLU A 126 13.11 2.82 12.67
N LYS A 127 11.78 2.93 12.50
CA LYS A 127 11.17 3.71 11.41
C LYS A 127 11.13 5.21 11.66
N TYR A 128 11.00 5.62 12.92
CA TYR A 128 10.76 7.02 13.29
C TYR A 128 11.86 7.65 14.14
N GLY A 129 12.80 6.84 14.66
CA GLY A 129 13.91 7.33 15.50
C GLY A 129 13.47 7.82 16.87
N ILE A 130 12.32 7.35 17.37
CA ILE A 130 11.85 7.65 18.73
C ILE A 130 12.22 6.50 19.66
N GLU A 131 12.89 6.80 20.77
CA GLU A 131 13.32 5.77 21.71
C GLU A 131 12.11 5.07 22.33
N VAL A 132 12.24 3.78 22.65
CA VAL A 132 11.12 2.97 23.19
C VAL A 132 10.47 3.61 24.42
N GLN A 133 11.24 4.27 25.31
CA GLN A 133 10.69 4.93 26.49
C GLN A 133 9.86 6.20 26.21
N ASP A 134 9.98 6.76 25.01
CA ASP A 134 9.23 7.95 24.59
C ASP A 134 7.93 7.59 23.86
N GLN A 135 7.62 6.29 23.75
CA GLN A 135 6.39 5.74 23.18
C GLN A 135 5.36 5.52 24.28
N ILE A 136 4.10 5.92 24.04
CA ILE A 136 3.01 6.04 25.03
C ILE A 136 1.84 5.11 24.75
#